data_AF-A0A7S2YHR8-F1
#
_entry.id   AF-A0A7S2YHR8-F1
#
_cell.length_a   1.000
_cell.length_b   1.000
_cell.length_c   1.000
_cell.angle_alpha   90.00
_cell.angle_beta   90.00
_cell.angle_gamma   90.00
#
_symmetry.space_group_name_H-M   'P 1'
#
loop_
_entity.id
_entity.type
_entity.pdbx_description
1 polymer ?
#
loop_
_entity_poly.entity_id
_entity_poly.type
_entity_poly.pdbx_seq_one_letter_code
_entity_poly.pdbx_strand_id
1 'polypeptide(L)'
;MSGDMQKRTQDMEKRAKAGEPLTGDELDDVIESLQYLTPKEASTEMDWEELRKVLQDIAHISHKDWAVTTQNSQKLLPFLIPDEKDGFPGPLSQSRYSRILTEGNWDGAVEHASTVSSSAPWAVLVTGVNGIRKTTSLYQPWFDSVLEEALVQPASGDDKKEEEIAKKDLPTGKNSFFRQLDHMIATLCNKDFATLYSMALKQLEASENPEEPSSEIIQAYSNLKAAIFTRYRTLSELFGVLLLQQAQKKPINCLMETSGRDVAMFNYVDFVFPATYRKLALHFKINDLSHAQSSVDRRMVHEIQSGTQLIQPDSDKKGSSIDIGKIIKANEGGPYGSEVLPGVQAASSKVWGTVVDGSAGVGHDWFTATIQINAHATKPWTAQAIKPDGSVGKEFTFERR
;
A
#
# COMPACT_ATOMS: atom_id res chain seq x y z
N MET A 1 22.61 -16.24 -16.62
CA MET A 1 22.36 -15.75 -15.25
C MET A 1 21.23 -14.73 -15.19
N SER A 2 21.18 -13.71 -16.07
CA SER A 2 19.97 -12.85 -16.25
C SER A 2 18.68 -13.66 -16.56
N GLY A 3 18.81 -14.81 -17.21
CA GLY A 3 17.69 -15.66 -17.61
C GLY A 3 16.82 -16.22 -16.47
N ASP A 4 17.36 -16.43 -15.26
CA ASP A 4 16.57 -17.04 -14.17
C ASP A 4 15.54 -16.07 -13.60
N MET A 5 15.95 -14.81 -13.38
CA MET A 5 15.06 -13.74 -12.92
C MET A 5 14.01 -13.43 -13.99
N GLN A 6 14.42 -13.26 -15.25
CA GLN A 6 13.50 -13.03 -16.37
C GLN A 6 12.48 -14.15 -16.54
N LYS A 7 12.92 -15.41 -16.44
CA LYS A 7 12.03 -16.57 -16.51
C LYS A 7 11.00 -16.56 -15.39
N ARG A 8 11.43 -16.34 -14.13
CA ARG A 8 10.51 -16.26 -12.98
C ARG A 8 9.49 -15.13 -13.15
N THR A 9 9.93 -13.96 -13.63
CA THR A 9 9.04 -12.85 -13.98
C THR A 9 7.97 -13.27 -14.97
N GLN A 10 8.38 -13.82 -16.13
CA GLN A 10 7.45 -14.22 -17.19
C GLN A 10 6.46 -15.29 -16.73
N ASP A 11 6.95 -16.27 -15.97
CA ASP A 11 6.13 -17.36 -15.43
C ASP A 11 5.04 -16.82 -14.47
N MET A 12 5.41 -15.93 -13.54
CA MET A 12 4.46 -15.29 -12.62
C MET A 12 3.45 -14.40 -13.34
N GLU A 13 3.90 -13.57 -14.29
CA GLU A 13 3.03 -12.68 -15.06
C GLU A 13 2.02 -13.48 -15.89
N LYS A 14 2.47 -14.55 -16.54
CA LYS A 14 1.61 -15.44 -17.33
C LYS A 14 0.49 -16.04 -16.47
N ARG A 15 0.85 -16.63 -15.32
CA ARG A 15 -0.13 -17.24 -14.40
C ARG A 15 -1.10 -16.21 -13.82
N ALA A 16 -0.59 -15.05 -13.43
CA ALA A 16 -1.44 -13.97 -12.90
C ALA A 16 -2.43 -13.47 -13.96
N LYS A 17 -1.99 -13.29 -15.21
CA LYS A 17 -2.86 -12.87 -16.32
C LYS A 17 -3.92 -13.93 -16.67
N ALA A 18 -3.56 -15.21 -16.58
CA ALA A 18 -4.46 -16.32 -16.81
C ALA A 18 -5.43 -16.58 -15.65
N GLY A 19 -5.24 -15.92 -14.50
CA GLY A 19 -6.04 -16.18 -13.30
C GLY A 19 -5.84 -17.59 -12.75
N GLU A 20 -4.65 -18.18 -12.95
CA GLU A 20 -4.37 -19.54 -12.52
C GLU A 20 -4.25 -19.63 -10.99
N PRO A 21 -4.75 -20.70 -10.34
CA PRO A 21 -4.46 -21.01 -8.94
C PRO A 21 -2.97 -20.91 -8.59
N LEU A 22 -2.66 -20.60 -7.33
CA LEU A 22 -1.29 -20.65 -6.84
C LEU A 22 -0.73 -22.07 -7.01
N THR A 23 0.53 -22.17 -7.45
CA THR A 23 1.23 -23.46 -7.57
C THR A 23 1.55 -24.02 -6.18
N GLY A 24 1.96 -25.29 -6.10
CA GLY A 24 2.42 -25.88 -4.85
C GLY A 24 3.53 -25.06 -4.19
N ASP A 25 4.57 -24.73 -4.95
CA ASP A 25 5.69 -23.91 -4.47
C ASP A 25 5.25 -22.50 -4.02
N GLU A 26 4.34 -21.84 -4.77
CA GLU A 26 3.84 -20.51 -4.39
C GLU A 26 3.01 -20.57 -3.09
N LEU A 27 2.23 -21.64 -2.89
CA LEU A 27 1.50 -21.87 -1.64
C LEU A 27 2.45 -22.17 -0.48
N ASP A 28 3.49 -22.99 -0.71
CA ASP A 28 4.52 -23.29 0.29
C ASP A 28 5.25 -22.02 0.73
N ASP A 29 5.64 -21.17 -0.22
CA ASP A 29 6.31 -19.90 0.07
C ASP A 29 5.43 -18.96 0.91
N VAL A 30 4.11 -18.89 0.64
CA VAL A 30 3.16 -18.09 1.44
C VAL A 30 2.96 -18.67 2.84
N ILE A 31 2.81 -19.99 2.96
CA ILE A 31 2.65 -20.67 4.26
C ILE A 31 3.90 -20.49 5.11
N GLU A 32 5.09 -20.73 4.55
CA GLU A 32 6.36 -20.50 5.23
C GLU A 32 6.51 -19.04 5.66
N SER A 33 6.14 -18.09 4.78
CA SER A 33 6.15 -16.65 5.08
C SER A 33 5.35 -16.32 6.34
N LEU A 34 4.19 -16.95 6.53
CA LEU A 34 3.35 -16.78 7.73
C LEU A 34 3.91 -17.54 8.95
N GLN A 35 4.46 -18.73 8.75
CA GLN A 35 5.07 -19.52 9.81
C GLN A 35 6.26 -18.79 10.44
N TYR A 36 7.12 -18.13 9.64
CA TYR A 36 8.25 -17.35 10.18
C TYR A 36 7.83 -16.18 11.07
N LEU A 37 6.63 -15.66 10.87
CA LEU A 37 6.07 -14.56 11.66
C LEU A 37 5.29 -15.06 12.89
N THR A 38 5.02 -16.36 12.95
CA THR A 38 4.22 -16.98 14.00
C THR A 38 5.13 -17.57 15.07
N PRO A 39 4.98 -17.19 16.37
CA PRO A 39 5.68 -17.84 17.48
C PRO A 39 5.50 -19.36 17.43
N LYS A 40 6.52 -20.12 17.82
CA LYS A 40 6.55 -21.58 17.65
C LYS A 40 5.37 -22.27 18.34
N GLU A 41 4.99 -21.78 19.52
CA GLU A 41 3.88 -22.31 20.31
C GLU A 41 2.56 -22.15 19.55
N ALA A 42 2.27 -20.94 19.08
CA ALA A 42 1.07 -20.64 18.29
C ALA A 42 1.08 -21.33 16.92
N SER A 43 2.27 -21.56 16.34
CA SER A 43 2.40 -22.23 15.03
C SER A 43 1.92 -23.69 15.08
N THR A 44 2.06 -24.37 16.22
CA THR A 44 1.59 -25.75 16.38
C THR A 44 0.08 -25.90 16.49
N GLU A 45 -0.63 -24.82 16.82
CA GLU A 45 -2.08 -24.81 16.98
C GLU A 45 -2.82 -24.44 15.68
N MET A 46 -2.10 -23.96 14.66
CA MET A 46 -2.69 -23.51 13.40
C MET A 46 -2.80 -24.64 12.38
N ASP A 47 -3.97 -24.78 11.76
CA ASP A 47 -4.20 -25.71 10.66
C ASP A 47 -3.67 -25.12 9.34
N TRP A 48 -2.36 -25.28 9.13
CA TRP A 48 -1.66 -24.80 7.92
C TRP A 48 -2.13 -25.50 6.64
N GLU A 49 -2.56 -26.76 6.73
CA GLU A 49 -3.08 -27.51 5.57
C GLU A 49 -4.45 -26.98 5.14
N GLU A 50 -5.31 -26.62 6.09
CA GLU A 50 -6.58 -26.00 5.74
C GLU A 50 -6.38 -24.58 5.19
N LEU A 51 -5.47 -23.78 5.78
CA LEU A 51 -5.10 -22.49 5.19
C LEU A 51 -4.59 -22.65 3.76
N ARG A 52 -3.74 -23.66 3.50
CA ARG A 52 -3.22 -23.96 2.16
C ARG A 52 -4.36 -24.23 1.17
N LYS A 53 -5.34 -25.07 1.53
CA LYS A 53 -6.50 -25.36 0.68
C LYS A 53 -7.32 -24.10 0.41
N VAL A 54 -7.62 -23.33 1.45
CA VAL A 54 -8.38 -22.07 1.32
C VAL A 54 -7.66 -21.13 0.36
N LEU A 55 -6.35 -20.93 0.50
CA LEU A 55 -5.55 -20.10 -0.39
C LEU A 55 -5.57 -20.60 -1.84
N GLN A 56 -5.46 -21.91 -2.05
CA GLN A 56 -5.52 -22.51 -3.39
C GLN A 56 -6.84 -22.19 -4.10
N ASP A 57 -7.95 -22.26 -3.36
CA ASP A 57 -9.29 -22.04 -3.88
C ASP A 57 -9.60 -20.56 -4.19
N ILE A 58 -9.04 -19.61 -3.43
CA ILE A 58 -9.50 -18.20 -3.50
C ILE A 58 -8.44 -17.19 -3.92
N ALA A 59 -7.14 -17.45 -3.72
CA ALA A 59 -6.10 -16.43 -3.88
C ALA A 59 -5.83 -16.04 -5.34
N HIS A 60 -6.36 -16.79 -6.31
CA HIS A 60 -6.25 -16.50 -7.75
C HIS A 60 -7.48 -15.79 -8.33
N ILE A 61 -8.59 -15.75 -7.58
CA ILE A 61 -9.83 -15.14 -8.03
C ILE A 61 -9.63 -13.62 -8.11
N SER A 62 -10.11 -12.99 -9.17
CA SER A 62 -9.94 -11.54 -9.35
C SER A 62 -10.49 -10.77 -8.15
N HIS A 63 -9.64 -9.94 -7.54
CA HIS A 63 -10.03 -9.06 -6.45
C HIS A 63 -11.02 -7.96 -6.87
N LYS A 64 -11.26 -7.77 -8.17
CA LYS A 64 -12.13 -6.68 -8.66
C LYS A 64 -13.63 -6.95 -8.46
N ASP A 65 -14.01 -8.18 -8.12
CA ASP A 65 -15.35 -8.47 -7.59
C ASP A 65 -15.31 -8.30 -6.07
N TRP A 66 -15.69 -7.13 -5.58
CA TRP A 66 -15.58 -6.79 -4.17
C TRP A 66 -16.51 -7.59 -3.28
N ALA A 67 -17.65 -8.06 -3.80
CA ALA A 67 -18.56 -8.94 -3.07
C ALA A 67 -17.93 -10.32 -2.85
N VAL A 68 -17.40 -10.92 -3.92
CA VAL A 68 -16.69 -12.21 -3.84
C VAL A 68 -15.43 -12.08 -2.99
N THR A 69 -14.67 -10.99 -3.15
CA THR A 69 -13.45 -10.71 -2.36
C THR A 69 -13.77 -10.61 -0.87
N THR A 70 -14.85 -9.91 -0.52
CA THR A 70 -15.28 -9.75 0.88
C THR A 70 -15.81 -11.05 1.47
N GLN A 71 -16.50 -11.87 0.69
CA GLN A 71 -16.91 -13.19 1.14
C GLN A 71 -15.71 -14.13 1.35
N ASN A 72 -14.76 -14.11 0.42
CA ASN A 72 -13.56 -14.94 0.48
C ASN A 72 -12.59 -14.49 1.57
N SER A 73 -12.50 -13.19 1.86
CA SER A 73 -11.65 -12.67 2.93
C SER A 73 -12.04 -13.27 4.28
N GLN A 74 -13.34 -13.44 4.55
CA GLN A 74 -13.86 -14.05 5.78
C GLN A 74 -13.38 -15.50 5.99
N LYS A 75 -13.11 -16.24 4.91
CA LYS A 75 -12.55 -17.60 5.01
C LYS A 75 -11.11 -17.60 5.55
N LEU A 76 -10.38 -16.49 5.42
CA LEU A 76 -9.01 -16.31 5.91
C LEU A 76 -8.95 -15.76 7.33
N LEU A 77 -10.05 -15.22 7.86
CA LEU A 77 -10.12 -14.65 9.21
C LEU A 77 -9.56 -15.59 10.29
N PRO A 78 -9.99 -16.88 10.40
CA PRO A 78 -9.50 -17.76 11.47
C PRO A 78 -8.02 -18.10 11.38
N PHE A 79 -7.35 -17.82 10.26
CA PHE A 79 -5.93 -18.12 10.08
C PHE A 79 -5.05 -16.87 10.20
N LEU A 80 -5.49 -15.79 9.56
CA LEU A 80 -4.75 -14.54 9.53
C LEU A 80 -4.93 -13.77 10.84
N ILE A 81 -6.15 -13.72 11.39
CA ILE A 81 -6.44 -12.99 12.64
C ILE A 81 -7.13 -13.93 13.65
N PRO A 82 -6.49 -15.04 14.07
CA PRO A 82 -7.13 -16.06 14.91
C PRO A 82 -7.50 -15.57 16.30
N ASP A 83 -6.83 -14.52 16.78
CA ASP A 83 -7.02 -13.90 18.08
C ASP A 83 -7.79 -12.58 17.98
N GLU A 84 -8.63 -12.43 16.95
CA GLU A 84 -9.52 -11.28 16.82
C GLU A 84 -10.45 -11.18 18.02
N LYS A 85 -10.49 -9.99 18.63
CA LYS A 85 -11.45 -9.66 19.67
C LYS A 85 -11.97 -8.24 19.50
N ASP A 86 -13.28 -8.10 19.37
CA ASP A 86 -14.00 -6.83 19.29
C ASP A 86 -13.43 -5.86 18.22
N GLY A 87 -12.98 -6.38 17.08
CA GLY A 87 -12.39 -5.57 16.01
C GLY A 87 -10.92 -5.22 16.19
N PHE A 88 -10.25 -5.88 17.12
CA PHE A 88 -8.84 -5.65 17.39
C PHE A 88 -8.01 -6.91 17.07
N PRO A 89 -6.94 -6.80 16.25
CA PRO A 89 -5.97 -7.86 16.13
C PRO A 89 -5.34 -8.12 17.51
N GLY A 90 -5.44 -9.34 18.03
CA GLY A 90 -4.85 -9.68 19.32
C GLY A 90 -3.31 -9.69 19.29
N PRO A 91 -2.66 -10.06 20.41
CA PRO A 91 -1.21 -10.03 20.55
C PRO A 91 -0.45 -10.82 19.48
N LEU A 92 -1.00 -11.96 19.05
CA LEU A 92 -0.38 -12.81 18.03
C LEU A 92 -0.46 -12.16 16.66
N SER A 93 -1.62 -11.59 16.30
CA SER A 93 -1.77 -10.84 15.05
C SER A 93 -0.93 -9.56 15.04
N GLN A 94 -0.82 -8.87 16.18
CA GLN A 94 0.05 -7.69 16.31
C GLN A 94 1.52 -8.01 16.10
N SER A 95 2.00 -9.11 16.68
CA SER A 95 3.37 -9.58 16.46
C SER A 95 3.61 -9.91 14.98
N ARG A 96 2.71 -10.68 14.35
CA ARG A 96 2.81 -11.10 12.95
C ARG A 96 2.82 -9.93 11.97
N TYR A 97 1.96 -8.95 12.21
CA TYR A 97 1.70 -7.84 11.28
C TYR A 97 2.21 -6.51 11.80
N SER A 98 3.25 -6.53 12.66
CA SER A 98 3.80 -5.34 13.31
C SER A 98 4.12 -4.22 12.31
N ARG A 99 4.75 -4.53 11.16
CA ARG A 99 4.99 -3.52 10.12
C ARG A 99 3.69 -2.87 9.63
N ILE A 100 2.67 -3.68 9.34
CA ILE A 100 1.39 -3.20 8.79
C ILE A 100 0.65 -2.35 9.82
N LEU A 101 0.58 -2.81 11.08
CA LEU A 101 -0.21 -2.16 12.13
C LEU A 101 0.52 -0.96 12.72
N THR A 102 1.83 -1.07 12.98
CA THR A 102 2.63 0.03 13.56
C THR A 102 2.92 1.11 12.54
N GLU A 103 3.46 0.78 11.35
CA GLU A 103 3.75 1.82 10.33
C GLU A 103 2.45 2.32 9.67
N GLY A 104 1.38 1.52 9.72
CA GLY A 104 0.04 1.96 9.37
C GLY A 104 -0.67 2.78 10.46
N ASN A 105 -0.09 2.96 11.65
CA ASN A 105 -0.67 3.73 12.76
C ASN A 105 -2.07 3.25 13.22
N TRP A 106 -2.26 1.93 13.34
CA TRP A 106 -3.51 1.35 13.84
C TRP A 106 -3.87 1.87 15.23
N ASP A 107 -2.93 1.82 16.18
CA ASP A 107 -3.18 2.20 17.57
C ASP A 107 -3.52 3.69 17.71
N GLY A 108 -2.82 4.57 17.00
CA GLY A 108 -3.12 6.01 17.01
C GLY A 108 -4.48 6.34 16.38
N ALA A 109 -4.93 5.55 15.40
CA ALA A 109 -6.27 5.68 14.84
C ALA A 109 -7.36 5.24 15.82
N VAL A 110 -7.12 4.15 16.58
CA VAL A 110 -8.01 3.69 17.66
C VAL A 110 -8.07 4.70 18.80
N GLU A 111 -6.92 5.24 19.21
CA GLU A 111 -6.85 6.30 20.23
C GLU A 111 -7.68 7.51 19.78
N HIS A 112 -7.49 7.99 18.55
CA HIS A 112 -8.26 9.10 18.02
C HIS A 112 -9.78 8.83 18.04
N ALA A 113 -10.23 7.68 17.53
CA ALA A 113 -11.65 7.32 17.52
C ALA A 113 -12.26 7.27 18.93
N SER A 114 -11.47 6.92 19.96
CA SER A 114 -11.93 6.95 21.35
C SER A 114 -12.10 8.36 21.92
N THR A 115 -11.37 9.35 21.38
CA THR A 115 -11.40 10.75 21.84
C THR A 115 -12.47 11.60 21.13
N VAL A 116 -12.84 11.23 19.91
CA VAL A 116 -13.81 11.98 19.10
C VAL A 116 -15.15 11.24 19.09
N SER A 117 -15.98 11.51 20.10
CA SER A 117 -17.20 10.75 20.39
C SER A 117 -18.39 11.00 19.44
N SER A 118 -18.27 11.91 18.46
CA SER A 118 -19.42 12.34 17.64
C SER A 118 -19.10 12.67 16.17
N SER A 119 -17.88 12.41 15.68
CA SER A 119 -17.56 12.65 14.26
C SER A 119 -17.66 11.36 13.46
N ALA A 120 -18.23 11.44 12.25
CA ALA A 120 -18.19 10.33 11.32
C ALA A 120 -16.75 10.06 10.89
N PRO A 121 -16.26 8.80 10.94
CA PRO A 121 -14.90 8.47 10.53
C PRO A 121 -14.70 8.66 9.02
N TRP A 122 -13.44 8.78 8.62
CA TRP A 122 -13.05 9.00 7.23
C TRP A 122 -12.61 7.71 6.54
N ALA A 123 -13.05 7.53 5.29
CA ALA A 123 -12.49 6.57 4.35
C ALA A 123 -11.83 7.36 3.22
N VAL A 124 -10.50 7.38 3.18
CA VAL A 124 -9.73 8.24 2.27
C VAL A 124 -9.06 7.39 1.21
N LEU A 125 -9.37 7.66 -0.06
CA LEU A 125 -8.64 7.13 -1.20
C LEU A 125 -7.55 8.12 -1.61
N VAL A 126 -6.30 7.76 -1.36
CA VAL A 126 -5.12 8.57 -1.70
C VAL A 126 -4.61 8.17 -3.07
N THR A 127 -4.59 9.12 -4.00
CA THR A 127 -4.20 8.90 -5.40
C THR A 127 -3.03 9.80 -5.82
N GLY A 128 -2.30 9.35 -6.84
CA GLY A 128 -1.16 10.05 -7.44
C GLY A 128 -0.03 9.10 -7.75
N VAL A 129 0.97 9.56 -8.52
CA VAL A 129 2.08 8.70 -8.92
C VAL A 129 3.00 8.35 -7.74
N ASN A 130 3.83 7.32 -7.90
CA ASN A 130 4.85 6.98 -6.91
C ASN A 130 5.97 8.02 -6.91
N GLY A 131 6.66 8.18 -5.78
CA GLY A 131 7.81 9.10 -5.66
C GLY A 131 7.47 10.56 -5.33
N ILE A 132 6.18 10.94 -5.31
CA ILE A 132 5.73 12.32 -5.02
C ILE A 132 5.48 12.61 -3.53
N ARG A 133 5.98 11.74 -2.63
CA ARG A 133 5.85 11.91 -1.16
C ARG A 133 4.41 11.83 -0.61
N LYS A 134 3.48 11.13 -1.26
CA LYS A 134 2.07 10.98 -0.78
C LYS A 134 2.00 10.56 0.69
N THR A 135 2.56 9.40 1.04
CA THR A 135 2.65 8.90 2.42
C THR A 135 3.31 9.91 3.34
N THR A 136 4.45 10.47 2.94
CA THR A 136 5.17 11.45 3.77
C THR A 136 4.33 12.69 4.07
N SER A 137 3.58 13.21 3.08
CA SER A 137 2.70 14.37 3.21
C SER A 137 1.64 14.15 4.29
N LEU A 138 0.99 12.99 4.29
CA LEU A 138 -0.10 12.65 5.22
C LEU A 138 0.31 12.81 6.69
N TYR A 139 1.59 12.61 7.00
CA TYR A 139 2.08 12.70 8.37
C TYR A 139 2.68 14.08 8.73
N GLN A 140 2.84 15.00 7.78
CA GLN A 140 3.45 16.31 8.05
C GLN A 140 2.60 17.12 9.04
N PRO A 141 3.21 17.92 9.94
CA PRO A 141 2.45 18.71 10.91
C PRO A 141 1.47 19.71 10.29
N TRP A 142 1.72 20.14 9.06
CA TRP A 142 0.88 21.06 8.31
C TRP A 142 -0.23 20.38 7.48
N PHE A 143 -0.30 19.04 7.47
CA PHE A 143 -1.14 18.32 6.52
C PHE A 143 -2.63 18.65 6.66
N ASP A 144 -3.12 18.77 7.88
CA ASP A 144 -4.51 19.17 8.18
C ASP A 144 -4.86 20.53 7.57
N SER A 145 -3.90 21.46 7.56
CA SER A 145 -4.05 22.83 7.09
C SER A 145 -4.14 22.87 5.57
N VAL A 146 -3.29 22.12 4.88
CA VAL A 146 -3.36 22.05 3.42
C VAL A 146 -4.62 21.28 2.97
N LEU A 147 -5.05 20.27 3.74
CA LEU A 147 -6.26 19.52 3.42
C LEU A 147 -7.51 20.38 3.61
N GLU A 148 -7.59 21.15 4.69
CA GLU A 148 -8.64 22.14 4.95
C GLU A 148 -8.80 23.13 3.78
N GLU A 149 -7.69 23.68 3.27
CA GLU A 149 -7.71 24.61 2.13
C GLU A 149 -8.11 23.94 0.80
N ALA A 150 -7.84 22.65 0.63
CA ALA A 150 -8.08 21.90 -0.61
C ALA A 150 -9.44 21.22 -0.67
N LEU A 151 -10.18 21.17 0.45
CA LEU A 151 -11.37 20.35 0.59
C LEU A 151 -12.55 20.94 -0.20
N VAL A 152 -13.14 20.10 -1.05
CA VAL A 152 -14.36 20.39 -1.81
C VAL A 152 -15.44 19.42 -1.34
N GLN A 153 -16.59 19.97 -0.92
CA GLN A 153 -17.73 19.15 -0.53
C GLN A 153 -18.44 18.57 -1.76
N PRO A 154 -19.04 17.37 -1.66
CA PRO A 154 -19.88 16.85 -2.74
C PRO A 154 -21.04 17.82 -3.01
N ALA A 155 -21.44 17.94 -4.28
CA ALA A 155 -22.58 18.77 -4.65
C ALA A 155 -23.85 18.20 -4.00
N SER A 156 -24.32 18.85 -2.95
CA SER A 156 -25.63 18.58 -2.38
C SER A 156 -26.70 19.20 -3.26
N GLY A 157 -27.79 18.47 -3.54
CA GLY A 157 -29.02 19.09 -4.04
C GLY A 157 -29.44 20.27 -3.15
N ASP A 158 -30.14 21.25 -3.73
CA ASP A 158 -30.34 22.64 -3.30
C ASP A 158 -30.67 22.94 -1.81
N ASP A 159 -30.85 21.93 -0.95
CA ASP A 159 -31.30 22.03 0.44
C ASP A 159 -30.30 21.56 1.53
N LYS A 160 -29.11 21.01 1.22
CA LYS A 160 -28.14 20.68 2.30
C LYS A 160 -27.18 21.85 2.56
N LYS A 161 -27.13 22.29 3.81
CA LYS A 161 -26.10 23.23 4.31
C LYS A 161 -24.73 22.60 4.18
N GLU A 162 -23.74 23.42 3.83
CA GLU A 162 -22.32 23.04 3.89
C GLU A 162 -22.00 22.45 5.26
N GLU A 163 -21.37 21.27 5.25
CA GLU A 163 -20.91 20.61 6.46
C GLU A 163 -19.64 21.31 6.96
N GLU A 164 -19.70 21.97 8.12
CA GLU A 164 -18.50 22.53 8.73
C GLU A 164 -17.71 21.40 9.41
N ILE A 165 -16.57 21.04 8.83
CA ILE A 165 -15.67 20.03 9.37
C ILE A 165 -14.57 20.73 10.17
N ALA A 166 -14.49 20.46 11.47
CA ALA A 166 -13.42 20.99 12.28
C ALA A 166 -12.07 20.40 11.83
N LYS A 167 -11.05 21.25 11.71
CA LYS A 167 -9.70 20.85 11.30
C LYS A 167 -9.12 19.64 12.04
N LYS A 168 -9.36 19.54 13.35
CA LYS A 168 -8.91 18.42 14.20
C LYS A 168 -9.55 17.07 13.83
N ASP A 169 -10.68 17.10 13.12
CA ASP A 169 -11.43 15.94 12.67
C ASP A 169 -11.03 15.52 11.24
N LEU A 170 -10.15 16.28 10.57
CA LEU A 170 -9.65 15.92 9.25
C LEU A 170 -8.71 14.69 9.33
N PRO A 171 -8.77 13.79 8.34
CA PRO A 171 -7.94 12.60 8.33
C PRO A 171 -6.49 12.96 7.97
N THR A 172 -5.57 12.53 8.82
CA THR A 172 -4.12 12.66 8.67
C THR A 172 -3.46 11.30 8.96
N GLY A 173 -2.18 11.16 8.64
CA GLY A 173 -1.42 9.97 9.03
C GLY A 173 -1.38 9.75 10.54
N LYS A 174 -1.51 10.81 11.36
CA LYS A 174 -1.42 10.70 12.84
C LYS A 174 -2.68 10.14 13.50
N ASN A 175 -3.84 10.27 12.85
CA ASN A 175 -5.13 9.89 13.41
C ASN A 175 -5.91 8.89 12.55
N SER A 176 -5.22 8.23 11.61
CA SER A 176 -5.83 7.29 10.67
C SER A 176 -4.97 6.04 10.52
N PHE A 177 -5.63 4.91 10.30
CA PHE A 177 -4.97 3.66 9.92
C PHE A 177 -4.69 3.69 8.42
N PHE A 178 -3.42 3.61 8.04
CA PHE A 178 -3.00 3.54 6.66
C PHE A 178 -2.82 2.09 6.21
N ARG A 179 -3.78 1.60 5.44
CA ARG A 179 -3.71 0.30 4.78
C ARG A 179 -2.77 0.38 3.57
N GLN A 180 -1.52 0.00 3.80
CA GLN A 180 -0.43 0.04 2.81
C GLN A 180 -0.18 -1.33 2.16
N LEU A 181 -0.49 -1.44 0.87
CA LEU A 181 -0.50 -2.72 0.16
C LEU A 181 0.88 -3.33 -0.08
N ASP A 182 1.89 -2.49 -0.27
CA ASP A 182 3.28 -2.91 -0.27
C ASP A 182 3.69 -3.55 1.07
N HIS A 183 3.24 -3.03 2.21
CA HIS A 183 3.50 -3.66 3.51
C HIS A 183 2.85 -5.05 3.61
N MET A 184 1.60 -5.20 3.15
CA MET A 184 0.92 -6.52 3.13
C MET A 184 1.63 -7.52 2.22
N ILE A 185 1.94 -7.13 0.98
CA ILE A 185 2.60 -8.02 0.01
C ILE A 185 3.97 -8.45 0.53
N ALA A 186 4.79 -7.51 1.03
CA ALA A 186 6.09 -7.83 1.61
C ALA A 186 5.98 -8.76 2.83
N THR A 187 4.95 -8.59 3.66
CA THR A 187 4.74 -9.42 4.84
C THR A 187 4.28 -10.84 4.47
N LEU A 188 3.26 -10.95 3.61
CA LEU A 188 2.65 -12.23 3.23
C LEU A 188 3.52 -13.05 2.27
N CYS A 189 4.43 -12.41 1.53
CA CYS A 189 5.26 -13.03 0.50
C CYS A 189 6.75 -12.82 0.78
N ASN A 190 7.16 -12.78 2.05
CA ASN A 190 8.54 -12.46 2.43
C ASN A 190 9.57 -13.44 1.85
N LYS A 191 9.18 -14.69 1.58
CA LYS A 191 9.99 -15.69 0.86
C LYS A 191 10.30 -15.31 -0.59
N ASP A 192 9.33 -14.75 -1.29
CA ASP A 192 9.52 -14.24 -2.65
C ASP A 192 10.43 -13.01 -2.67
N PHE A 193 10.33 -12.13 -1.67
CA PHE A 193 11.27 -11.01 -1.52
C PHE A 193 12.69 -11.49 -1.20
N ALA A 194 12.86 -12.47 -0.31
CA ALA A 194 14.17 -13.07 -0.06
C ALA A 194 14.77 -13.68 -1.35
N THR A 195 13.94 -14.33 -2.17
CA THR A 195 14.35 -14.86 -3.48
C THR A 195 14.73 -13.75 -4.46
N LEU A 196 13.94 -12.68 -4.53
CA LEU A 196 14.21 -11.49 -5.34
C LEU A 196 15.58 -10.87 -4.96
N TYR A 197 15.84 -10.66 -3.67
CA TYR A 197 17.12 -10.14 -3.17
C TYR A 197 18.28 -11.09 -3.47
N SER A 198 18.09 -12.39 -3.33
CA SER A 198 19.09 -13.41 -3.67
C SER A 198 19.45 -13.39 -5.16
N MET A 199 18.45 -13.24 -6.04
CA MET A 199 18.67 -13.15 -7.48
C MET A 199 19.35 -11.83 -7.86
N ALA A 200 19.00 -10.72 -7.19
CA ALA A 200 19.66 -9.44 -7.38
C ALA A 200 21.14 -9.49 -6.96
N LEU A 201 21.45 -10.12 -5.83
CA LEU A 201 22.82 -10.28 -5.34
C LEU A 201 23.70 -10.99 -6.36
N LYS A 202 23.20 -12.11 -6.93
CA LYS A 202 23.91 -12.84 -7.97
C LYS A 202 24.18 -12.01 -9.23
N GLN A 203 23.28 -11.11 -9.59
CA GLN A 203 23.50 -10.22 -10.73
C GLN A 203 24.53 -9.14 -10.42
N LEU A 204 24.51 -8.58 -9.20
CA LEU A 204 25.51 -7.60 -8.75
C LEU A 204 26.91 -8.21 -8.68
N GLU A 205 27.05 -9.42 -8.12
CA GLU A 205 28.31 -10.16 -8.07
C GLU A 205 28.89 -10.48 -9.46
N ALA A 206 28.03 -10.59 -10.47
CA ALA A 206 28.42 -10.81 -11.86
C ALA A 206 28.63 -9.51 -12.66
N SER A 207 28.38 -8.34 -12.06
CA SER A 207 28.50 -7.04 -12.72
C SER A 207 29.89 -6.43 -12.58
N GLU A 208 30.24 -5.49 -13.45
CA GLU A 208 31.53 -4.77 -13.39
C GLU A 208 31.67 -3.89 -12.15
N ASN A 209 30.54 -3.38 -11.61
CA ASN A 209 30.50 -2.55 -10.42
C ASN A 209 29.41 -3.04 -9.44
N PRO A 210 29.71 -3.98 -8.53
CA PRO A 210 28.74 -4.53 -7.59
C PRO A 210 28.14 -3.52 -6.60
N GLU A 211 28.77 -2.36 -6.40
CA GLU A 211 28.29 -1.32 -5.48
C GLU A 211 27.18 -0.46 -6.10
N GLU A 212 27.13 -0.38 -7.44
CA GLU A 212 26.19 0.46 -8.18
C GLU A 212 25.40 -0.37 -9.21
N PRO A 213 24.14 -0.75 -8.89
CA PRO A 213 23.31 -1.53 -9.80
C PRO A 213 23.13 -0.82 -11.14
N SER A 214 23.42 -1.51 -12.25
CA SER A 214 23.20 -0.97 -13.59
C SER A 214 21.70 -0.81 -13.90
N SER A 215 21.36 -0.05 -14.94
CA SER A 215 19.98 0.10 -15.43
C SER A 215 19.31 -1.24 -15.72
N GLU A 216 20.06 -2.21 -16.24
CA GLU A 216 19.55 -3.55 -16.58
C GLU A 216 19.20 -4.34 -15.32
N ILE A 217 20.04 -4.25 -14.26
CA ILE A 217 19.79 -4.91 -12.98
C ILE A 217 18.57 -4.28 -12.30
N ILE A 218 18.50 -2.94 -12.29
CA ILE A 218 17.35 -2.20 -11.73
C ILE A 218 16.06 -2.59 -12.45
N GLN A 219 16.08 -2.65 -13.78
CA GLN A 219 14.91 -3.04 -14.57
C GLN A 219 14.50 -4.49 -14.31
N ALA A 220 15.46 -5.43 -14.28
CA ALA A 220 15.16 -6.83 -14.01
C ALA A 220 14.55 -7.03 -12.62
N TYR A 221 15.12 -6.35 -11.62
CA TYR A 221 14.62 -6.32 -10.25
C TYR A 221 13.19 -5.74 -10.17
N SER A 222 12.98 -4.55 -10.75
CA SER A 222 11.68 -3.88 -10.84
C SER A 222 10.62 -4.77 -11.49
N ASN A 223 10.97 -5.45 -12.58
CA ASN A 223 10.05 -6.35 -13.29
C ASN A 223 9.67 -7.56 -12.44
N LEU A 224 10.63 -8.23 -11.78
CA LEU A 224 10.29 -9.36 -10.90
C LEU A 224 9.47 -8.89 -9.69
N LYS A 225 9.80 -7.75 -9.09
CA LYS A 225 9.00 -7.15 -8.03
C LYS A 225 7.57 -6.87 -8.50
N ALA A 226 7.38 -6.32 -9.70
CA ALA A 226 6.06 -6.13 -10.31
C ALA A 226 5.29 -7.43 -10.54
N ALA A 227 5.98 -8.49 -10.95
CA ALA A 227 5.39 -9.81 -11.10
C ALA A 227 4.92 -10.38 -9.75
N ILE A 228 5.72 -10.28 -8.69
CA ILE A 228 5.34 -10.66 -7.31
C ILE A 228 4.09 -9.89 -6.87
N PHE A 229 4.09 -8.55 -7.02
CA PHE A 229 2.95 -7.71 -6.64
C PHE A 229 1.68 -8.07 -7.42
N THR A 230 1.81 -8.39 -8.70
CA THR A 230 0.68 -8.76 -9.56
C THR A 230 0.17 -10.15 -9.17
N ARG A 231 1.06 -11.11 -8.94
CA ARG A 231 0.74 -12.49 -8.61
C ARG A 231 -0.01 -12.61 -7.28
N TYR A 232 0.45 -11.90 -6.26
CA TYR A 232 -0.10 -11.97 -4.89
C TYR A 232 -1.04 -10.81 -4.54
N ARG A 233 -1.47 -10.04 -5.56
CA ARG A 233 -2.38 -8.90 -5.36
C ARG A 233 -3.65 -9.32 -4.64
N THR A 234 -4.33 -10.36 -5.14
CA THR A 234 -5.60 -10.83 -4.57
C THR A 234 -5.43 -11.25 -3.10
N LEU A 235 -4.41 -12.04 -2.77
CA LEU A 235 -4.12 -12.44 -1.38
C LEU A 235 -4.01 -11.21 -0.45
N SER A 236 -3.29 -10.20 -0.88
CA SER A 236 -3.11 -8.99 -0.07
C SER A 236 -4.35 -8.10 -0.02
N GLU A 237 -5.20 -8.12 -1.04
CA GLU A 237 -6.53 -7.49 -0.99
C GLU A 237 -7.49 -8.22 -0.06
N LEU A 238 -7.51 -9.57 -0.07
CA LEU A 238 -8.30 -10.36 0.87
C LEU A 238 -7.93 -10.01 2.32
N PHE A 239 -6.64 -9.98 2.63
CA PHE A 239 -6.19 -9.58 3.97
C PHE A 239 -6.48 -8.09 4.27
N GLY A 240 -6.32 -7.22 3.27
CA GLY A 240 -6.66 -5.81 3.39
C GLY A 240 -8.11 -5.57 3.76
N VAL A 241 -9.04 -6.27 3.08
CA VAL A 241 -10.47 -6.20 3.39
C VAL A 241 -10.75 -6.65 4.81
N LEU A 242 -10.10 -7.73 5.30
CA LEU A 242 -10.25 -8.16 6.69
C LEU A 242 -9.87 -7.03 7.67
N LEU A 243 -8.72 -6.39 7.47
CA LEU A 243 -8.27 -5.29 8.32
C LEU A 243 -9.23 -4.11 8.29
N LEU A 244 -9.77 -3.75 7.12
CA LEU A 244 -10.76 -2.68 7.01
C LEU A 244 -12.10 -3.04 7.68
N GLN A 245 -12.54 -4.30 7.60
CA GLN A 245 -13.72 -4.77 8.32
C GLN A 245 -13.51 -4.73 9.84
N GLN A 246 -12.29 -5.03 10.33
CA GLN A 246 -11.95 -4.84 11.74
C GLN A 246 -11.96 -3.34 12.12
N ALA A 247 -11.41 -2.47 11.26
CA ALA A 247 -11.37 -1.03 11.48
C ALA A 247 -12.78 -0.41 11.64
N GLN A 248 -13.76 -0.93 10.89
CA GLN A 248 -15.16 -0.50 10.97
C GLN A 248 -15.85 -0.84 12.29
N LYS A 249 -15.38 -1.85 13.03
CA LYS A 249 -15.88 -2.16 14.37
C LYS A 249 -15.45 -1.13 15.43
N LYS A 250 -14.40 -0.34 15.14
CA LYS A 250 -13.83 0.71 16.03
C LYS A 250 -13.99 2.12 15.47
N PRO A 251 -14.99 2.33 14.60
CA PRO A 251 -15.06 3.39 13.58
C PRO A 251 -13.81 4.29 13.46
N ILE A 252 -12.67 3.72 13.04
CA ILE A 252 -11.43 4.49 12.87
C ILE A 252 -11.34 5.08 11.46
N ASN A 253 -10.62 6.20 11.32
CA ASN A 253 -10.24 6.74 10.01
C ASN A 253 -9.35 5.74 9.26
N CYS A 254 -9.60 5.53 7.98
CA CYS A 254 -8.86 4.61 7.12
C CYS A 254 -8.31 5.35 5.89
N LEU A 255 -7.02 5.17 5.61
CA LEU A 255 -6.37 5.66 4.39
C LEU A 255 -6.02 4.46 3.51
N MET A 256 -6.33 4.55 2.22
CA MET A 256 -5.96 3.55 1.21
C MET A 256 -5.25 4.23 0.04
N GLU A 257 -4.03 3.78 -0.27
CA GLU A 257 -3.26 4.33 -1.39
C GLU A 257 -3.47 3.53 -2.67
N THR A 258 -3.60 4.25 -3.79
CA THR A 258 -3.55 3.68 -5.13
C THR A 258 -2.86 4.64 -6.10
N SER A 259 -2.45 4.11 -7.25
CA SER A 259 -1.99 4.92 -8.38
C SER A 259 -3.10 5.78 -9.00
N GLY A 260 -4.37 5.45 -8.76
CA GLY A 260 -5.54 6.16 -9.31
C GLY A 260 -5.84 5.85 -10.78
N ARG A 261 -5.19 4.85 -11.37
CA ARG A 261 -5.37 4.47 -12.80
C ARG A 261 -6.68 3.76 -13.12
N ASP A 262 -7.39 3.27 -12.11
CA ASP A 262 -8.57 2.41 -12.27
C ASP A 262 -9.69 2.89 -11.34
N VAL A 263 -10.87 3.12 -11.93
CA VAL A 263 -12.10 3.52 -11.22
C VAL A 263 -12.55 2.44 -10.22
N ALA A 264 -12.14 1.18 -10.40
CA ALA A 264 -12.46 0.07 -9.50
C ALA A 264 -12.07 0.34 -8.04
N MET A 265 -11.05 1.16 -7.78
CA MET A 265 -10.64 1.52 -6.41
C MET A 265 -11.59 2.52 -5.75
N PHE A 266 -12.37 3.28 -6.52
CA PHE A 266 -13.44 4.10 -5.97
C PHE A 266 -14.63 3.23 -5.59
N ASN A 267 -15.01 2.31 -6.49
CA ASN A 267 -16.04 1.30 -6.22
C ASN A 267 -15.68 0.44 -4.99
N TYR A 268 -14.39 0.17 -4.78
CA TYR A 268 -13.89 -0.52 -3.60
C TYR A 268 -14.25 0.19 -2.29
N VAL A 269 -14.01 1.50 -2.21
CA VAL A 269 -14.32 2.27 -0.99
C VAL A 269 -15.82 2.34 -0.79
N ASP A 270 -16.61 2.54 -1.86
CA ASP A 270 -18.06 2.55 -1.78
C ASP A 270 -18.64 1.21 -1.32
N PHE A 271 -18.03 0.12 -1.76
CA PHE A 271 -18.44 -1.23 -1.37
C PHE A 271 -18.07 -1.53 0.09
N VAL A 272 -16.83 -1.25 0.47
CA VAL A 272 -16.29 -1.64 1.78
C VAL A 272 -16.81 -0.76 2.91
N PHE A 273 -16.95 0.55 2.69
CA PHE A 273 -17.28 1.48 3.76
C PHE A 273 -18.77 1.87 3.75
N PRO A 274 -19.47 1.73 4.90
CA PRO A 274 -20.87 2.10 5.00
C PRO A 274 -21.08 3.62 4.94
N ALA A 275 -22.33 4.05 4.76
CA ALA A 275 -22.71 5.46 4.71
C ALA A 275 -22.44 6.26 6.00
N THR A 276 -22.08 5.58 7.10
CA THR A 276 -21.64 6.23 8.34
C THR A 276 -20.22 6.80 8.25
N TYR A 277 -19.47 6.47 7.19
CA TYR A 277 -18.15 7.04 6.91
C TYR A 277 -18.27 8.23 5.96
N ARG A 278 -17.50 9.29 6.23
CA ARG A 278 -17.20 10.33 5.24
C ARG A 278 -16.17 9.78 4.26
N LYS A 279 -16.44 9.91 2.97
CA LYS A 279 -15.53 9.43 1.92
C LYS A 279 -14.80 10.61 1.32
N LEU A 280 -13.48 10.47 1.14
CA LEU A 280 -12.62 11.51 0.57
C LEU A 280 -11.76 10.91 -0.54
N ALA A 281 -11.85 11.49 -1.73
CA ALA A 281 -10.87 11.25 -2.78
C ALA A 281 -9.79 12.33 -2.72
N LEU A 282 -8.57 11.94 -2.32
CA LEU A 282 -7.41 12.82 -2.19
C LEU A 282 -6.46 12.60 -3.36
N HIS A 283 -6.17 13.64 -4.13
CA HIS A 283 -5.32 13.56 -5.32
C HIS A 283 -4.06 14.40 -5.19
N PHE A 284 -2.90 13.74 -5.30
CA PHE A 284 -1.61 14.40 -5.34
C PHE A 284 -1.13 14.59 -6.78
N LYS A 285 -0.76 15.82 -7.11
CA LYS A 285 -0.09 16.19 -8.37
C LYS A 285 1.35 16.59 -8.09
N ILE A 286 2.20 16.52 -9.10
CA ILE A 286 3.56 17.04 -9.06
C ILE A 286 3.77 17.99 -10.23
N ASN A 287 4.49 19.09 -10.00
CA ASN A 287 4.85 20.06 -11.03
C ASN A 287 5.77 19.48 -12.12
N ASP A 288 6.72 18.64 -11.72
CA ASP A 288 7.69 18.00 -12.62
C ASP A 288 7.85 16.51 -12.27
N LEU A 289 7.43 15.65 -13.21
CA LEU A 289 7.45 14.21 -13.04
C LEU A 289 8.88 13.63 -12.91
N SER A 290 9.89 14.29 -13.49
CA SER A 290 11.28 13.82 -13.43
C SER A 290 11.80 13.70 -12.00
N HIS A 291 11.33 14.57 -11.10
CA HIS A 291 11.67 14.50 -9.69
C HIS A 291 11.06 13.28 -8.98
N ALA A 292 9.85 12.87 -9.38
CA ALA A 292 9.25 11.63 -8.91
C ALA A 292 10.02 10.41 -9.44
N GLN A 293 10.42 10.44 -10.71
CA GLN A 293 11.22 9.39 -11.34
C GLN A 293 12.55 9.19 -10.59
N SER A 294 13.34 10.25 -10.41
CA SER A 294 14.59 10.16 -9.65
C SER A 294 14.40 9.73 -8.20
N SER A 295 13.25 10.06 -7.59
CA SER A 295 12.89 9.62 -6.24
C SER A 295 12.64 8.10 -6.20
N VAL A 296 11.92 7.56 -7.19
CA VAL A 296 11.69 6.12 -7.35
C VAL A 296 12.99 5.38 -7.63
N ASP A 297 13.85 5.89 -8.53
CA ASP A 297 15.10 5.22 -8.90
C ASP A 297 16.06 5.10 -7.72
N ARG A 298 16.29 6.19 -6.99
CA ARG A 298 17.16 6.18 -5.79
C ARG A 298 16.68 5.18 -4.74
N ARG A 299 15.37 5.14 -4.52
CA ARG A 299 14.74 4.20 -3.59
C ARG A 299 14.91 2.75 -4.06
N MET A 300 14.77 2.48 -5.35
CA MET A 300 14.97 1.14 -5.89
C MET A 300 16.42 0.67 -5.71
N VAL A 301 17.40 1.54 -5.97
CA VAL A 301 18.82 1.25 -5.72
C VAL A 301 19.06 0.94 -4.24
N HIS A 302 18.54 1.78 -3.34
CA HIS A 302 18.69 1.59 -1.90
C HIS A 302 18.03 0.30 -1.39
N GLU A 303 16.84 -0.05 -1.90
CA GLU A 303 16.15 -1.31 -1.61
C GLU A 303 16.96 -2.53 -2.09
N ILE A 304 17.51 -2.49 -3.31
CA ILE A 304 18.38 -3.56 -3.84
C ILE A 304 19.61 -3.74 -2.93
N GLN A 305 20.29 -2.65 -2.58
CA GLN A 305 21.47 -2.68 -1.72
C GLN A 305 21.11 -3.21 -0.32
N SER A 306 20.06 -2.68 0.29
CA SER A 306 19.60 -3.11 1.63
C SER A 306 19.17 -4.56 1.65
N GLY A 307 18.41 -5.01 0.65
CA GLY A 307 17.93 -6.38 0.55
C GLY A 307 19.05 -7.38 0.31
N THR A 308 20.00 -7.06 -0.58
CA THR A 308 21.13 -7.96 -0.88
C THR A 308 22.08 -8.12 0.31
N GLN A 309 22.31 -7.07 1.09
CA GLN A 309 23.08 -7.13 2.35
C GLN A 309 22.46 -8.08 3.38
N LEU A 310 21.13 -8.25 3.38
CA LEU A 310 20.45 -9.17 4.30
C LEU A 310 20.56 -10.64 3.89
N ILE A 311 20.86 -10.90 2.61
CA ILE A 311 21.01 -12.26 2.05
C ILE A 311 22.47 -12.70 2.02
N GLN A 312 23.41 -11.76 2.01
CA GLN A 312 24.84 -12.09 2.00
C GLN A 312 25.18 -13.01 3.17
N PRO A 313 25.88 -14.14 2.92
CA PRO A 313 26.37 -14.99 3.99
C PRO A 313 27.31 -14.17 4.87
N ASP A 314 26.95 -14.01 6.14
CA ASP A 314 27.82 -13.38 7.11
C ASP A 314 29.01 -14.34 7.33
N SER A 315 30.18 -13.99 6.77
CA SER A 315 31.40 -14.81 6.84
C SER A 315 31.78 -15.15 8.28
N ASP A 316 31.34 -14.32 9.23
CA ASP A 316 31.70 -14.40 10.64
C ASP A 316 30.60 -15.05 11.49
N LYS A 317 29.40 -15.29 10.95
CA LYS A 317 28.29 -15.95 11.66
C LYS A 317 27.87 -17.26 10.98
N LYS A 318 28.63 -18.32 11.26
CA LYS A 318 28.15 -19.69 11.02
C LYS A 318 26.83 -19.92 11.76
N GLY A 319 25.74 -20.02 11.00
CA GLY A 319 24.41 -20.34 11.51
C GLY A 319 23.48 -19.15 11.78
N SER A 320 23.76 -17.94 11.27
CA SER A 320 22.77 -16.85 11.34
C SER A 320 21.54 -17.18 10.48
N SER A 321 20.38 -17.32 11.12
CA SER A 321 19.10 -17.34 10.43
C SER A 321 18.81 -15.95 9.84
N ILE A 322 18.28 -15.90 8.61
CA ILE A 322 17.83 -14.66 7.98
C ILE A 322 16.76 -14.00 8.86
N ASP A 323 16.96 -12.72 9.18
CA ASP A 323 15.98 -11.93 9.93
C ASP A 323 14.83 -11.51 8.99
N ILE A 324 13.72 -12.24 9.05
CA ILE A 324 12.55 -12.02 8.20
C ILE A 324 11.94 -10.63 8.41
N GLY A 325 12.01 -10.08 9.63
CA GLY A 325 11.56 -8.72 9.91
C GLY A 325 12.34 -7.68 9.10
N LYS A 326 13.65 -7.90 8.91
CA LYS A 326 14.48 -7.05 8.06
C LYS A 326 14.21 -7.26 6.58
N ILE A 327 13.99 -8.50 6.13
CA ILE A 327 13.60 -8.79 4.73
C ILE A 327 12.31 -8.04 4.38
N ILE A 328 11.31 -8.11 5.25
CA ILE A 328 10.06 -7.37 5.06
C ILE A 328 10.37 -5.88 4.97
N LYS A 329 11.11 -5.31 5.93
CA LYS A 329 11.41 -3.87 6.00
C LYS A 329 12.28 -3.34 4.85
N ALA A 330 13.09 -4.19 4.22
CA ALA A 330 13.90 -3.82 3.06
C ALA A 330 13.04 -3.37 1.87
N ASN A 331 11.79 -3.84 1.75
CA ASN A 331 10.86 -3.32 0.75
C ASN A 331 10.45 -1.87 1.08
N GLU A 332 10.86 -0.92 0.24
CA GLU A 332 10.68 0.53 0.47
C GLU A 332 9.49 1.13 -0.30
N GLY A 333 8.75 0.31 -1.04
CA GLY A 333 7.55 0.81 -1.70
C GLY A 333 6.96 -0.12 -2.74
N GLY A 334 6.12 0.46 -3.60
CA GLY A 334 5.47 -0.23 -4.69
C GLY A 334 6.42 -0.80 -5.75
N PRO A 335 5.86 -1.58 -6.70
CA PRO A 335 6.64 -2.42 -7.61
C PRO A 335 7.25 -1.70 -8.81
N TYR A 336 6.75 -0.50 -9.11
CA TYR A 336 7.00 0.14 -10.39
C TYR A 336 8.27 0.99 -10.36
N GLY A 337 9.12 0.80 -11.37
CA GLY A 337 10.22 1.70 -11.70
C GLY A 337 9.75 3.04 -12.28
N SER A 338 10.70 3.94 -12.52
CA SER A 338 10.43 5.30 -13.00
C SER A 338 9.88 5.36 -14.43
N GLU A 339 10.15 4.34 -15.24
CA GLU A 339 9.82 4.24 -16.66
C GLU A 339 8.31 4.22 -16.92
N VAL A 340 7.52 3.67 -15.99
CA VAL A 340 6.05 3.59 -16.16
C VAL A 340 5.31 4.82 -15.64
N LEU A 341 5.98 5.72 -14.90
CA LEU A 341 5.30 6.84 -14.24
C LEU A 341 4.57 7.79 -15.21
N PRO A 342 5.08 8.11 -16.43
CA PRO A 342 4.34 8.96 -17.37
C PRO A 342 2.97 8.38 -17.75
N GLY A 343 2.92 7.08 -18.06
CA GLY A 343 1.67 6.38 -18.36
C GLY A 343 0.75 6.31 -17.15
N VAL A 344 1.32 6.12 -15.95
CA VAL A 344 0.55 6.14 -14.69
C VAL A 344 -0.06 7.51 -14.43
N GLN A 345 0.70 8.60 -14.61
CA GLN A 345 0.21 9.97 -14.43
C GLN A 345 -0.94 10.27 -15.39
N ALA A 346 -0.78 9.93 -16.66
CA ALA A 346 -1.80 10.19 -17.68
C ALA A 346 -3.10 9.44 -17.36
N ALA A 347 -3.01 8.15 -17.03
CA ALA A 347 -4.17 7.34 -16.66
C ALA A 347 -4.83 7.84 -15.36
N SER A 348 -4.03 8.16 -14.34
CA SER A 348 -4.51 8.70 -13.06
C SER A 348 -5.23 10.04 -13.24
N SER A 349 -4.66 10.96 -14.03
CA SER A 349 -5.28 12.26 -14.31
C SER A 349 -6.59 12.13 -15.06
N LYS A 350 -6.69 11.17 -16.00
CA LYS A 350 -7.92 10.88 -16.72
C LYS A 350 -9.02 10.40 -15.77
N VAL A 351 -8.73 9.41 -14.92
CA VAL A 351 -9.70 8.90 -13.94
C VAL A 351 -10.09 9.98 -12.95
N TRP A 352 -9.13 10.76 -12.45
CA TRP A 352 -9.41 11.89 -11.57
C TRP A 352 -10.38 12.88 -12.19
N GLY A 353 -10.17 13.25 -13.46
CA GLY A 353 -11.10 14.10 -14.21
C GLY A 353 -12.53 13.54 -14.22
N THR A 354 -12.68 12.25 -14.53
CA THR A 354 -14.00 11.59 -14.55
C THR A 354 -14.68 11.49 -13.19
N VAL A 355 -13.92 11.46 -12.09
CA VAL A 355 -14.47 11.45 -10.74
C VAL A 355 -14.94 12.86 -10.35
N VAL A 356 -14.12 13.88 -10.63
CA VAL A 356 -14.45 15.28 -10.32
C VAL A 356 -15.63 15.79 -11.15
N ASP A 357 -15.76 15.39 -12.41
CA ASP A 357 -16.89 15.78 -13.27
C ASP A 357 -18.13 14.88 -13.13
N GLY A 358 -18.04 13.83 -12.30
CA GLY A 358 -19.13 12.87 -12.03
C GLY A 358 -19.38 11.83 -13.12
N SER A 359 -18.67 11.87 -14.26
CA SER A 359 -18.86 10.92 -15.37
C SER A 359 -18.38 9.50 -15.07
N ALA A 360 -17.60 9.29 -14.00
CA ALA A 360 -17.16 7.98 -13.53
C ALA A 360 -18.29 7.13 -12.93
N GLY A 361 -19.43 7.74 -12.56
CA GLY A 361 -20.56 7.04 -11.91
C GLY A 361 -20.28 6.59 -10.47
N VAL A 362 -19.19 7.06 -9.87
CA VAL A 362 -18.72 6.73 -8.52
C VAL A 362 -18.07 7.97 -7.91
N GLY A 363 -18.08 8.09 -6.57
CA GLY A 363 -17.43 9.20 -5.88
C GLY A 363 -18.17 10.54 -5.94
N HIS A 364 -19.39 10.58 -6.50
CA HIS A 364 -20.19 11.79 -6.64
C HIS A 364 -20.66 12.38 -5.29
N ASP A 365 -20.80 11.52 -4.28
CA ASP A 365 -21.18 11.84 -2.91
C ASP A 365 -19.96 11.97 -1.98
N TRP A 366 -18.75 12.04 -2.53
CA TRP A 366 -17.52 12.13 -1.76
C TRP A 366 -16.99 13.55 -1.69
N PHE A 367 -16.27 13.84 -0.61
CA PHE A 367 -15.37 14.98 -0.60
C PHE A 367 -14.24 14.74 -1.61
N THR A 368 -13.74 15.82 -2.21
CA THR A 368 -12.55 15.75 -3.06
C THR A 368 -11.52 16.77 -2.58
N ALA A 369 -10.24 16.47 -2.76
CA ALA A 369 -9.17 17.41 -2.48
C ALA A 369 -7.99 17.18 -3.43
N THR A 370 -7.39 18.26 -3.91
CA THR A 370 -6.16 18.19 -4.71
C THR A 370 -5.01 18.92 -4.02
N ILE A 371 -3.90 18.21 -3.83
CA ILE A 371 -2.66 18.76 -3.28
C ILE A 371 -1.59 18.75 -4.36
N GLN A 372 -1.00 19.91 -4.64
CA GLN A 372 0.13 20.04 -5.54
C GLN A 372 1.43 19.93 -4.76
N ILE A 373 2.31 19.05 -5.20
CA ILE A 373 3.69 18.91 -4.75
C ILE A 373 4.59 19.70 -5.71
N ASN A 374 5.32 20.67 -5.16
CA ASN A 374 6.34 21.40 -5.89
C ASN A 374 7.70 20.79 -5.56
N ALA A 375 8.17 19.94 -6.47
CA ALA A 375 9.48 19.34 -6.39
C ALA A 375 10.54 20.22 -7.06
N HIS A 376 11.73 20.18 -6.49
CA HIS A 376 12.90 20.91 -6.98
C HIS A 376 14.17 20.07 -6.80
N ALA A 377 15.17 20.34 -7.65
CA ALA A 377 16.49 19.72 -7.54
C ALA A 377 17.35 20.33 -6.41
N THR A 378 17.23 21.65 -6.19
CA THR A 378 18.15 22.42 -5.32
C THR A 378 17.49 23.05 -4.10
N LYS A 379 16.15 22.99 -4.03
CA LYS A 379 15.36 23.55 -2.92
C LYS A 379 14.57 22.43 -2.22
N PRO A 380 14.18 22.62 -0.96
CA PRO A 380 13.21 21.74 -0.32
C PRO A 380 11.94 21.62 -1.17
N TRP A 381 11.36 20.43 -1.21
CA TRP A 381 10.05 20.25 -1.82
C TRP A 381 9.00 20.95 -0.95
N THR A 382 7.93 21.44 -1.58
CA THR A 382 6.80 22.08 -0.90
C THR A 382 5.47 21.46 -1.33
N ALA A 383 4.41 21.73 -0.58
CA ALA A 383 3.04 21.34 -0.89
C ALA A 383 2.10 22.54 -0.79
N GLN A 384 1.10 22.57 -1.67
CA GLN A 384 0.05 23.59 -1.71
C GLN A 384 -1.31 22.94 -2.00
N ALA A 385 -2.36 23.51 -1.41
CA ALA A 385 -3.73 23.18 -1.78
C ALA A 385 -4.04 23.73 -3.16
N ILE A 386 -4.76 22.97 -3.99
CA ILE A 386 -5.54 23.54 -5.08
C ILE A 386 -6.94 23.78 -4.53
N LYS A 387 -7.28 25.05 -4.33
CA LYS A 387 -8.53 25.47 -3.72
C LYS A 387 -9.73 25.20 -4.65
N PRO A 388 -10.97 25.21 -4.13
CA PRO A 388 -12.17 25.01 -4.95
C PRO A 388 -12.29 25.98 -6.14
N ASP A 389 -11.77 27.20 -6.01
CA ASP A 389 -11.74 28.22 -7.08
C ASP A 389 -10.60 28.02 -8.11
N GLY A 390 -9.80 26.96 -7.96
CA GLY A 390 -8.64 26.67 -8.78
C GLY A 390 -7.37 27.45 -8.42
N SER A 391 -7.42 28.36 -7.44
CA SER A 391 -6.24 29.07 -6.95
C SER A 391 -5.35 28.19 -6.09
N VAL A 392 -4.08 28.60 -5.93
CA VAL A 392 -3.13 27.90 -5.07
C VAL A 392 -3.16 28.44 -3.64
N GLY A 393 -3.19 27.53 -2.68
CA GLY A 393 -3.17 27.82 -1.25
C GLY A 393 -1.80 28.18 -0.70
N LYS A 394 -1.73 28.23 0.63
CA LYS A 394 -0.49 28.50 1.36
C LYS A 394 0.55 27.43 1.02
N GLU A 395 1.81 27.86 0.88
CA GLU A 395 2.94 26.95 0.70
C GLU A 395 3.44 26.39 2.03
N PHE A 396 3.63 25.07 2.06
CA PHE A 396 4.18 24.34 3.20
C PHE A 396 5.44 23.57 2.80
N THR A 397 6.53 23.78 3.53
CA THR A 397 7.80 23.07 3.29
C THR A 397 7.79 21.71 3.98
N PHE A 398 8.28 20.66 3.32
CA PHE A 398 8.46 19.36 3.95
C PHE A 398 9.53 19.43 5.05
N GLU A 399 9.17 18.98 6.25
CA GLU A 399 10.11 18.79 7.34
C GLU A 399 10.97 17.55 7.09
N ARG A 400 12.26 17.62 7.46
CA ARG A 400 13.14 16.44 7.47
C ARG A 400 12.67 15.53 8.59
N ARG A 401 12.45 14.26 8.27
CA ARG A 401 12.14 13.20 9.23
C ARG A 401 13.31 12.28 9.40
#